data_AF-A0A933SPC5-F1
#
_entry.id   AF-A0A933SPC5-F1
#
_cell.length_a   1.000
_cell.length_b   1.000
_cell.length_c   1.000
_cell.angle_alpha   90.00
_cell.angle_beta   90.00
_cell.angle_gamma   90.00
#
_symmetry.space_group_name_H-M   'P 1'
#
loop_
_entity.id
_entity.type
_entity.pdbx_description
1 polymer ?
#
loop_
_entity_poly.entity_id
_entity_poly.type
_entity_poly.pdbx_seq_one_letter_code
_entity_poly.pdbx_strand_id
1 'polypeptide(L)' 'MTYNRFEDLPVWQKAMELAQMAYNLTETAPFKKSYSLRDQLERAALSVSNNIAEGFER' A
#
# COMPACT_ATOMS: atom_id res chain seq x y z
N MET A 1 6.04 14.19 -19.74
CA MET A 1 5.95 14.79 -18.40
C MET A 1 7.10 14.23 -17.59
N THR A 2 7.85 15.06 -16.90
CA THR A 2 8.90 14.61 -15.98
C THR A 2 8.30 14.62 -14.58
N TYR A 3 8.30 13.48 -13.92
CA TYR A 3 7.94 13.37 -12.50
C TYR A 3 9.16 13.78 -11.68
N ASN A 4 8.98 14.65 -10.67
CA ASN A 4 10.10 15.14 -9.85
C ASN A 4 10.22 14.36 -8.54
N ARG A 5 9.13 13.73 -8.11
CA ARG A 5 9.08 12.87 -6.93
C ARG A 5 8.24 11.63 -7.20
N PHE A 6 8.46 10.57 -6.43
CA PHE A 6 7.68 9.34 -6.59
C PHE A 6 6.19 9.55 -6.28
N GLU A 7 5.84 10.52 -5.43
CA GLU A 7 4.44 10.83 -5.13
C GLU A 7 3.67 11.44 -6.32
N ASP A 8 4.40 12.00 -7.29
CA ASP A 8 3.81 12.50 -8.53
C ASP A 8 3.35 11.35 -9.46
N LEU A 9 3.85 10.13 -9.24
CA LEU A 9 3.52 8.97 -10.05
C LEU A 9 2.07 8.54 -9.82
N PRO A 10 1.22 8.49 -10.86
CA PRO A 10 -0.15 7.99 -10.72
C PRO A 10 -0.20 6.56 -10.18
N VAL A 11 0.79 5.73 -10.55
CA VAL A 11 0.88 4.35 -10.05
C VAL A 11 1.21 4.27 -8.55
N TRP A 12 2.02 5.20 -8.02
CA TRP A 12 2.27 5.27 -6.58
C TRP A 12 1.01 5.69 -5.82
N GLN A 13 0.27 6.66 -6.35
CA GLN A 13 -1.00 7.11 -5.77
C GLN A 13 -2.03 5.96 -5.73
N LYS A 14 -2.12 5.16 -6.80
CA LYS A 14 -2.96 3.95 -6.82
C LYS A 14 -2.49 2.86 -5.85
N ALA A 15 -1.18 2.72 -5.64
CA ALA A 15 -0.66 1.81 -4.62
C ALA A 15 -1.02 2.26 -3.20
N MET A 16 -1.01 3.57 -2.93
CA MET A 16 -1.48 4.13 -1.65
C MET A 16 -2.98 3.95 -1.44
N GLU A 17 -3.81 4.14 -2.49
CA GLU A 17 -5.23 3.80 -2.44
C GLU A 17 -5.44 2.31 -2.11
N LEU A 18 -4.64 1.41 -2.70
CA LEU A 18 -4.66 -0.02 -2.39
C LEU A 18 -4.33 -0.30 -0.92
N ALA A 19 -3.29 0.33 -0.39
CA ALA A 19 -2.94 0.19 1.02
C ALA A 19 -4.10 0.66 1.93
N GLN A 20 -4.69 1.83 1.65
CA GLN A 20 -5.84 2.33 2.42
C GLN A 20 -7.03 1.38 2.37
N MET A 21 -7.33 0.80 1.20
CA MET A 21 -8.40 -0.20 1.07
C MET A 21 -8.10 -1.46 1.89
N ALA A 22 -6.84 -1.92 1.92
CA ALA A 22 -6.42 -3.05 2.75
C ALA A 22 -6.61 -2.77 4.24
N TYR A 23 -6.16 -1.61 4.73
CA TYR A 23 -6.38 -1.20 6.13
C TYR A 23 -7.86 -1.09 6.48
N ASN A 24 -8.68 -0.47 5.63
CA ASN A 24 -10.12 -0.36 5.87
C ASN A 24 -10.79 -1.76 5.92
N LEU A 25 -10.37 -2.68 5.04
CA LEU A 25 -10.87 -4.05 5.03
C LEU A 25 -10.49 -4.80 6.32
N THR A 26 -9.25 -4.64 6.79
CA THR A 26 -8.76 -5.38 7.97
C THR A 26 -9.24 -4.83 9.31
N GLU A 27 -9.85 -3.64 9.32
CA GLU A 27 -10.58 -3.11 10.49
C GLU A 27 -11.95 -3.79 10.70
N THR A 28 -12.47 -4.48 9.69
CA THR A 28 -13.78 -5.14 9.76
C THR A 28 -13.79 -6.33 10.73
N ALA A 29 -14.98 -6.65 11.26
CA ALA A 29 -15.16 -7.68 12.28
C ALA A 29 -14.54 -9.06 11.96
N PRO A 30 -14.52 -9.56 10.71
CA PRO A 30 -13.86 -10.82 10.36
C PRO A 30 -12.35 -10.83 10.62
N PHE A 31 -11.67 -9.69 10.51
CA PHE A 31 -10.21 -9.61 10.65
C PHE A 31 -9.76 -9.35 12.09
N LYS A 32 -10.66 -8.92 12.99
CA LYS A 32 -10.35 -8.67 14.41
C LYS A 32 -9.79 -9.88 15.17
N LYS A 33 -10.06 -11.11 14.71
CA LYS A 33 -9.55 -12.35 15.31
C LYS A 33 -8.43 -13.01 14.50
N SER A 34 -8.13 -12.49 13.31
CA SER A 34 -7.18 -13.07 12.36
C SER A 34 -5.94 -12.18 12.25
N TYR A 35 -5.24 -11.98 13.36
CA TYR A 35 -4.09 -11.05 13.45
C TYR A 35 -3.00 -11.32 12.41
N SER A 36 -2.67 -12.60 12.17
CA SER A 36 -1.66 -12.97 11.17
C SER A 36 -2.10 -12.67 9.73
N LEU A 37 -3.36 -12.91 9.40
CA LEU A 37 -3.89 -12.63 8.06
C LEU A 37 -3.98 -11.12 7.81
N ARG A 38 -4.40 -10.37 8.84
CA ARG A 38 -4.38 -8.90 8.82
C ARG A 38 -2.98 -8.36 8.54
N ASP A 39 -1.99 -8.79 9.32
CA ASP A 39 -0.60 -8.32 9.17
C ASP A 39 -0.06 -8.62 7.76
N GLN A 40 -0.29 -9.83 7.26
CA GLN A 40 0.15 -10.21 5.91
C GLN A 40 -0.48 -9.32 4.83
N LEU A 41 -1.78 -9.03 4.94
CA LEU A 41 -2.49 -8.23 3.94
C LEU A 41 -2.05 -6.76 3.96
N GLU A 42 -1.99 -6.15 5.15
CA GLU A 42 -1.57 -4.76 5.32
C GLU A 42 -0.14 -4.54 4.82
N ARG A 43 0.79 -5.44 5.21
CA ARG A 43 2.20 -5.35 4.79
C ARG A 43 2.38 -5.59 3.30
N ALA A 44 1.65 -6.55 2.72
CA ALA A 44 1.71 -6.80 1.29
C ALA A 44 1.21 -5.59 0.49
N ALA A 45 0.10 -4.98 0.91
CA ALA A 45 -0.46 -3.81 0.24
C ALA A 45 0.47 -2.59 0.34
N LEU A 46 1.03 -2.31 1.52
CA LEU A 46 1.98 -1.22 1.73
C LEU A 46 3.30 -1.43 0.97
N SER A 47 3.74 -2.68 0.81
CA SER A 47 4.96 -3.01 0.08
C SER A 47 4.94 -2.50 -1.37
N VAL A 48 3.76 -2.42 -2.01
CA VAL A 48 3.64 -1.95 -3.39
C VAL A 48 4.09 -0.50 -3.54
N SER A 49 3.61 0.41 -2.69
CA SER A 49 4.01 1.83 -2.76
C SER A 49 5.48 2.02 -2.36
N ASN A 50 5.97 1.24 -1.40
CA ASN A 50 7.39 1.26 -1.00
C ASN A 50 8.32 0.83 -2.14
N ASN A 51 8.00 -0.25 -2.85
CA ASN A 51 8.81 -0.72 -3.97
C ASN A 51 8.79 0.27 -5.15
N ILE A 52 7.67 0.96 -5.38
CA ILE A 52 7.59 2.02 -6.40
C ILE A 52 8.48 3.21 -6.00
N ALA A 53 8.43 3.65 -4.74
CA ALA A 53 9.28 4.73 -4.24
C ALA A 53 10.76 4.36 -4.34
N GLU A 54 11.14 3.17 -3.88
CA GLU A 54 12.51 2.65 -3.95
C GLU A 54 13.01 2.53 -5.40
N GLY A 55 12.14 2.13 -6.34
CA GLY A 55 12.46 2.05 -7.75
C GLY A 55 12.60 3.42 -8.44
N PHE A 56 11.92 4.45 -7.94
CA PHE A 56 12.02 5.82 -8.46
C PHE A 56 13.32 6.51 -8.04
N GLU A 57 13.87 6.16 -6.87
CA GLU A 57 15.14 6.69 -6.37
C GLU A 57 16.39 6.01 -6.98
N ARG A 58 16.19 5.02 -7.86
CA ARG A 58 17.26 4.23 -8.49
C ARG A 58 17.59 4.64 -9.93
#